data_AF-A0A101U8S8-F1
#
_entry.id   AF-A0A101U8S8-F1
#
_cell.length_a   1.000
_cell.length_b   1.000
_cell.length_c   1.000
_cell.angle_alpha   90.00
_cell.angle_beta   90.00
_cell.angle_gamma   90.00
#
_symmetry.space_group_name_H-M   'P 1'
#
loop_
_entity.id
_entity.type
_entity.pdbx_description
1 polymer ?
#
loop_
_entity_poly.entity_id
_entity_poly.type
_entity_poly.pdbx_seq_one_letter_code
_entity_poly.pdbx_strand_id
1 'polypeptide(L)'
;MDLTTDRLRTRFALAGESDARSPARGGFQRGPGSTGVMEWMPHHQPGRAVTIKIVSYTPSNPDGHGLPTIGATPGRFDDLTGRLPARADGGLLTAIRTGAASAVAGRLLADPASRVLGIVGAGARAVPQAQVLSRSSHWNAS
;
A
#
# COMPACT_ATOMS: atom_id res chain seq x y z
N MET A 1 7.53 8.90 -5.26
CA MET A 1 6.08 8.98 -4.94
C MET A 1 5.28 9.08 -6.22
N ASP A 2 5.60 10.04 -7.09
CA ASP A 2 4.93 10.25 -8.38
C ASP A 2 4.93 9.00 -9.27
N LEU A 3 6.09 8.34 -9.44
CA LEU A 3 6.18 7.06 -10.16
C LEU A 3 5.23 5.97 -9.61
N THR A 4 5.01 5.92 -8.29
CA THR A 4 4.08 4.96 -7.69
C THR A 4 2.64 5.32 -7.99
N THR A 5 2.29 6.61 -7.89
CA THR A 5 0.97 7.13 -8.24
C THR A 5 0.64 6.86 -9.71
N ASP A 6 1.59 7.10 -10.62
CA ASP A 6 1.40 6.87 -12.05
C ASP A 6 1.20 5.40 -12.37
N ARG A 7 2.06 4.54 -11.81
CA ARG A 7 1.92 3.09 -11.99
C ARG A 7 0.59 2.59 -11.43
N LEU A 8 0.13 3.10 -10.29
CA LEU A 8 -1.18 2.74 -9.74
C LEU A 8 -2.32 3.24 -10.61
N ARG A 9 -2.26 4.48 -11.10
CA ARG A 9 -3.27 5.05 -12.01
C ARG A 9 -3.41 4.18 -13.25
N THR A 10 -2.29 3.89 -13.93
CA THR A 10 -2.29 3.03 -15.12
C THR A 10 -2.83 1.64 -14.80
N ARG A 11 -2.44 1.03 -13.68
CA ARG A 11 -2.90 -0.32 -13.32
C ARG A 11 -4.37 -0.38 -12.90
N PHE A 12 -4.90 0.67 -12.28
CA PHE A 12 -6.34 0.74 -12.01
C PHE A 12 -7.15 0.98 -13.29
N ALA A 13 -6.65 1.78 -14.22
CA ALA A 13 -7.32 2.00 -15.51
C ALA A 13 -7.43 0.71 -16.34
N LEU A 14 -6.42 -0.17 -16.27
CA LEU A 14 -6.37 -1.46 -16.96
C LEU A 14 -6.91 -2.62 -16.10
N ALA A 15 -7.57 -2.32 -14.97
CA ALA A 15 -8.08 -3.35 -14.09
C ALA A 15 -9.19 -4.15 -14.78
N GLY A 16 -9.01 -5.47 -14.91
CA GLY A 16 -9.92 -6.36 -15.63
C GLY A 16 -9.45 -6.78 -17.02
N GLU A 17 -8.44 -6.10 -17.58
CA GLU A 17 -7.82 -6.48 -18.87
C GLU A 17 -6.67 -7.47 -18.70
N SER A 18 -6.31 -7.83 -17.47
CA SER A 18 -5.20 -8.74 -17.16
C SER A 18 -5.67 -10.01 -16.47
N ASP A 19 -5.03 -11.14 -16.78
CA ASP A 19 -5.19 -12.41 -16.04
C ASP A 19 -4.56 -12.38 -14.64
N ALA A 20 -3.98 -11.25 -14.24
CA ALA A 20 -3.41 -11.10 -12.90
C ALA A 20 -4.52 -11.08 -11.83
N ARG A 21 -4.36 -11.86 -10.77
CA ARG A 21 -5.37 -12.02 -9.71
C ARG A 21 -4.82 -11.72 -8.34
N SER A 22 -5.62 -11.03 -7.54
CA SER A 22 -5.39 -10.82 -6.11
C SER A 22 -6.58 -11.41 -5.35
N PRO A 23 -6.49 -12.64 -4.81
CA PRO A 23 -7.57 -13.18 -4.01
C PRO A 23 -7.72 -12.37 -2.71
N ALA A 24 -8.81 -12.62 -1.98
CA ALA A 24 -9.01 -12.02 -0.67
C ALA A 24 -7.78 -12.29 0.23
N ARG A 25 -7.35 -11.26 0.96
CA ARG A 25 -6.28 -11.41 1.96
C ARG A 25 -6.72 -12.40 3.04
N GLY A 26 -5.80 -13.19 3.55
CA GLY A 26 -6.00 -13.99 4.76
C GLY A 26 -5.12 -13.49 5.90
N GLY A 27 -5.33 -14.01 7.11
CA GLY A 27 -4.53 -13.60 8.25
C GLY A 27 -4.92 -14.28 9.56
N PHE A 28 -4.20 -13.91 10.61
CA PHE A 28 -4.47 -14.25 11.99
C PHE A 28 -4.72 -12.99 12.81
N GLN A 29 -5.73 -13.04 13.68
CA GLN A 29 -5.83 -12.12 14.81
C GLN A 29 -4.76 -12.49 15.85
N ARG A 30 -4.17 -11.49 16.49
CA ARG A 30 -3.05 -11.67 17.43
C ARG A 30 -3.12 -10.65 18.57
N GLY A 31 -2.36 -10.96 19.63
CA GLY A 31 -2.18 -10.08 20.78
C GLY A 31 -3.32 -10.18 21.79
N PRO A 32 -3.14 -9.62 23.01
CA PRO A 32 -4.19 -9.58 24.02
C PRO A 32 -5.45 -8.91 23.48
N GLY A 33 -6.60 -9.55 23.67
CA GLY A 33 -7.89 -9.06 23.18
C GLY A 33 -8.01 -8.98 21.65
N SER A 34 -7.18 -9.70 20.88
CA SER A 34 -7.20 -9.70 19.41
C SER A 34 -7.03 -8.32 18.77
N THR A 35 -6.26 -7.44 19.42
CA THR A 35 -6.05 -6.05 18.99
C THR A 35 -5.09 -5.90 17.81
N GLY A 36 -4.29 -6.93 17.51
CA GLY A 36 -3.37 -6.96 16.38
C GLY A 36 -3.78 -7.95 15.30
N VAL A 37 -3.21 -7.80 14.12
CA VAL A 37 -3.35 -8.78 13.02
C VAL A 37 -2.03 -9.06 12.33
N MET A 38 -1.92 -10.24 11.72
CA MET A 38 -0.90 -10.58 10.75
C MET A 38 -1.60 -11.10 9.50
N GLU A 39 -1.45 -10.41 8.38
CA GLU A 39 -2.15 -10.72 7.13
C GLU A 39 -1.15 -11.03 6.01
N TRP A 40 -1.60 -11.85 5.06
CA TRP A 40 -0.93 -12.09 3.79
C TRP A 40 -1.80 -11.60 2.64
N MET A 41 -1.18 -10.85 1.73
CA MET A 41 -1.82 -10.27 0.56
C MET A 41 -1.12 -10.80 -0.71
N PRO A 42 -1.58 -11.92 -1.29
CA PRO A 42 -1.02 -12.46 -2.52
C PRO A 42 -1.55 -11.75 -3.78
N HIS A 43 -0.70 -11.69 -4.79
CA HIS A 43 -1.01 -11.23 -6.14
C HIS A 43 -0.28 -12.13 -7.14
N HIS A 44 -1.01 -12.80 -8.03
CA HIS A 44 -0.47 -13.69 -9.04
C HIS A 44 -0.50 -13.02 -10.42
N GLN A 45 0.61 -13.08 -11.14
CA GLN A 45 0.76 -12.69 -12.53
C GLN A 45 1.27 -13.92 -13.30
N PRO A 46 0.39 -14.65 -14.01
CA PRO A 46 0.74 -15.88 -14.71
C PRO A 46 1.96 -15.74 -15.61
N GLY A 47 2.87 -16.70 -15.54
CA GLY A 47 4.12 -16.75 -16.31
C GLY A 47 5.16 -15.69 -15.91
N ARG A 48 4.91 -14.90 -14.86
CA ARG A 48 5.78 -13.77 -14.49
C ARG A 48 6.19 -13.74 -13.03
N ALA A 49 5.23 -13.76 -12.11
CA ALA A 49 5.50 -13.75 -10.68
C ALA A 49 4.28 -13.99 -9.81
N VAL A 50 4.55 -14.49 -8.61
CA VAL A 50 3.66 -14.35 -7.45
C VAL A 50 4.29 -13.32 -6.50
N THR A 51 3.55 -12.29 -6.12
CA THR A 51 3.98 -11.33 -5.08
C THR A 51 3.14 -11.55 -3.84
N ILE A 52 3.76 -11.77 -2.69
CA ILE A 52 3.06 -11.90 -1.41
C ILE A 52 3.61 -10.86 -0.47
N LYS A 53 2.73 -10.00 0.05
CA LYS A 53 3.07 -9.10 1.15
C LYS A 53 2.54 -9.67 2.45
N ILE A 54 3.46 -9.96 3.37
CA ILE A 54 3.12 -10.22 4.77
C ILE A 54 3.11 -8.86 5.48
N VAL A 55 2.06 -8.55 6.21
CA VAL A 55 1.89 -7.28 6.93
C VAL A 55 1.37 -7.55 8.34
N SER A 56 1.90 -6.86 9.33
CA SER A 56 1.39 -6.85 10.69
C SER A 56 0.78 -5.49 11.02
N TYR A 57 -0.25 -5.52 11.85
CA TYR A 57 -0.78 -4.37 12.55
C TYR A 57 -0.71 -4.66 14.05
N THR A 58 -0.06 -3.79 14.80
CA THR A 58 0.10 -3.93 16.25
C THR A 58 0.02 -2.54 16.87
N PRO A 59 -1.16 -2.13 17.38
CA PRO A 59 -1.39 -0.75 17.82
C PRO A 59 -0.51 -0.34 19.00
N SER A 60 -0.16 -1.29 19.87
CA SER A 60 0.67 -1.06 21.06
C SER A 60 2.18 -0.98 20.77
N ASN A 61 2.63 -1.23 19.54
CA ASN A 61 4.06 -1.24 19.21
C ASN A 61 4.78 0.08 19.49
N PRO A 62 4.23 1.26 19.16
CA PRO A 62 4.91 2.53 19.41
C PRO A 62 5.19 2.74 20.90
N ASP A 63 4.16 2.56 21.73
CA ASP A 63 4.24 2.86 23.17
C ASP A 63 4.93 1.75 23.96
N GLY A 64 4.72 0.48 23.60
CA GLY A 64 5.22 -0.67 24.34
C GLY A 64 6.61 -1.15 23.91
N HIS A 65 7.02 -0.86 22.67
CA HIS A 65 8.22 -1.45 22.07
C HIS A 65 9.06 -0.48 21.24
N GLY A 66 8.64 0.78 21.07
CA GLY A 66 9.32 1.73 20.18
C GLY A 66 9.33 1.30 18.70
N LEU A 67 8.42 0.40 18.32
CA LEU A 67 8.32 -0.15 16.96
C LEU A 67 7.16 0.50 16.19
N PRO A 68 7.18 0.51 14.85
CA PRO A 68 6.04 0.97 14.06
C PRO A 68 4.79 0.11 14.30
N THR A 69 3.62 0.74 14.27
CA THR A 69 2.32 0.05 14.29
C THR A 69 2.16 -0.94 13.15
N ILE A 70 2.81 -0.68 12.01
CA ILE A 70 2.75 -1.51 10.81
C ILE A 70 4.13 -2.02 10.46
N GLY A 71 4.31 -3.33 10.49
CA GLY A 71 5.45 -4.00 9.85
C GLY A 71 4.98 -4.62 8.53
N ALA A 72 5.83 -4.62 7.50
CA ALA A 72 5.50 -5.33 6.27
C ALA A 72 6.76 -5.87 5.59
N THR A 73 6.62 -6.98 4.87
CA THR A 73 7.70 -7.53 4.07
C THR A 73 7.14 -8.20 2.82
N PRO A 74 7.15 -7.50 1.67
CA PRO A 74 6.84 -8.12 0.38
C PRO A 74 7.96 -9.06 -0.10
N GLY A 75 7.55 -10.20 -0.65
CA GLY A 75 8.40 -11.10 -1.43
C GLY A 75 7.82 -11.26 -2.85
N ARG A 76 8.70 -11.32 -3.84
CA ARG A 76 8.36 -11.63 -5.24
C ARG A 76 8.99 -12.96 -5.60
N PHE A 77 8.13 -13.93 -5.90
CA PHE A 77 8.48 -15.27 -6.35
C PHE A 77 8.42 -15.33 -7.87
N ASP A 78 9.33 -16.11 -8.46
CA ASP A 78 9.24 -16.53 -9.84
C ASP A 78 8.09 -17.54 -10.00
N ASP A 79 7.20 -17.31 -10.96
CA ASP A 79 5.97 -18.11 -11.12
C ASP A 79 6.25 -19.53 -11.62
N LEU A 80 7.33 -19.71 -12.38
CA LEU A 80 7.66 -20.99 -13.01
C LEU A 80 8.46 -21.90 -12.06
N THR A 81 9.41 -21.32 -11.33
CA THR A 81 10.35 -22.06 -10.49
C THR A 81 10.02 -22.01 -9.00
N GLY A 82 9.14 -21.10 -8.58
CA GLY A 82 8.83 -20.86 -7.17
C GLY A 82 9.96 -20.22 -6.36
N ARG A 83 11.10 -19.89 -7.00
CA ARG A 83 12.24 -19.27 -6.30
C ARG A 83 11.86 -17.87 -5.83
N LEU A 84 12.44 -17.41 -4.72
CA LEU A 84 12.27 -16.07 -4.17
C LEU A 84 13.47 -15.18 -4.57
N PRO A 85 13.48 -14.56 -5.77
CA PRO A 85 14.59 -13.71 -6.19
C PRO A 85 14.68 -12.39 -5.42
N ALA A 86 13.57 -11.90 -4.86
CA ALA A 86 13.55 -10.58 -4.23
C ALA A 86 12.63 -10.50 -3.02
N ARG A 87 13.11 -9.79 -1.99
CA ARG A 87 12.37 -9.39 -0.79
C ARG A 87 12.80 -7.97 -0.42
N ALA A 88 11.91 -7.19 0.18
CA ALA A 88 12.22 -5.83 0.62
C ALA A 88 11.52 -5.52 1.95
N ASP A 89 12.00 -4.49 2.67
CA ASP A 89 11.19 -3.87 3.73
C ASP A 89 9.92 -3.25 3.11
N GLY A 90 8.79 -3.51 3.75
CA GLY A 90 7.47 -3.11 3.28
C GLY A 90 6.89 -1.90 4.00
N GLY A 91 7.54 -1.37 5.03
CA GLY A 91 6.99 -0.29 5.86
C GLY A 91 6.77 0.97 5.02
N LEU A 92 7.85 1.48 4.43
CA LEU A 92 7.80 2.65 3.56
C LEU A 92 6.98 2.40 2.29
N LEU A 93 7.15 1.23 1.66
CA LEU A 93 6.38 0.85 0.47
C LEU A 93 4.87 0.86 0.74
N THR A 94 4.45 0.36 1.90
CA THR A 94 3.04 0.35 2.32
C THR A 94 2.51 1.76 2.52
N ALA A 95 3.30 2.65 3.13
CA ALA A 95 2.89 4.03 3.32
C ALA A 95 2.75 4.79 1.99
N ILE A 96 3.77 4.71 1.12
CA ILE A 96 3.77 5.38 -0.19
C ILE A 96 2.62 4.89 -1.07
N ARG A 97 2.45 3.57 -1.22
CA ARG A 97 1.39 3.03 -2.10
C ARG A 97 -0.01 3.33 -1.59
N THR A 98 -0.19 3.45 -0.27
CA THR A 98 -1.48 3.84 0.32
C THR A 98 -1.78 5.31 0.08
N GLY A 99 -0.78 6.20 0.24
CA GLY A 99 -0.92 7.61 -0.15
C GLY A 99 -1.20 7.77 -1.65
N ALA A 100 -0.49 7.02 -2.50
CA ALA A 100 -0.67 7.03 -3.94
C ALA A 100 -2.06 6.55 -4.38
N ALA A 101 -2.59 5.48 -3.78
CA ALA A 101 -3.97 5.07 -4.02
C ALA A 101 -4.98 6.16 -3.63
N SER A 102 -4.75 6.84 -2.51
CA SER A 102 -5.58 7.96 -2.05
C SER A 102 -5.51 9.15 -3.00
N ALA A 103 -4.33 9.45 -3.57
CA ALA A 103 -4.15 10.51 -4.56
C ALA A 103 -4.84 10.19 -5.90
N VAL A 104 -4.78 8.94 -6.37
CA VAL A 104 -5.53 8.53 -7.56
C VAL A 104 -7.04 8.70 -7.34
N ALA A 105 -7.56 8.28 -6.18
CA ALA A 105 -8.97 8.47 -5.85
C ALA A 105 -9.33 9.96 -5.69
N GLY A 106 -8.52 10.73 -4.97
CA GLY A 106 -8.71 12.17 -4.77
C GLY A 106 -8.76 12.93 -6.09
N ARG A 107 -7.96 12.55 -7.08
CA ARG A 107 -8.01 13.16 -8.41
C ARG A 107 -9.34 12.95 -9.14
N LEU A 108 -10.00 11.81 -8.92
CA LEU A 108 -11.27 11.49 -9.57
C LEU A 108 -12.48 12.06 -8.82
N LEU A 109 -12.35 12.27 -7.51
CA LEU A 109 -13.49 12.53 -6.61
C LEU A 109 -13.46 13.90 -5.92
N ALA A 110 -12.30 14.54 -5.78
CA ALA A 110 -12.17 15.83 -5.11
C ALA A 110 -12.28 17.00 -6.10
N ASP A 111 -12.72 18.17 -5.60
CA ASP A 111 -12.72 19.41 -6.37
C ASP A 111 -11.29 19.78 -6.79
N PRO A 112 -10.99 19.97 -8.09
CA PRO A 112 -9.67 20.40 -8.56
C PRO A 112 -9.23 21.76 -8.01
N ALA A 113 -10.16 22.59 -7.53
CA ALA A 113 -9.87 23.85 -6.87
C ALA A 113 -9.50 23.71 -5.38
N SER A 114 -9.51 22.49 -4.81
CA SER A 114 -9.15 22.25 -3.41
C SER A 114 -7.75 22.78 -3.09
N ARG A 115 -7.62 23.50 -1.97
CA ARG A 115 -6.35 24.05 -1.45
C ARG A 115 -6.02 23.61 -0.03
N VAL A 116 -6.99 23.05 0.69
CA VAL A 116 -6.86 22.65 2.10
C VAL A 116 -6.99 21.14 2.22
N LEU A 117 -6.00 20.50 2.85
CA LEU A 117 -6.02 19.07 3.16
C LEU A 117 -6.25 18.89 4.67
N GLY A 118 -7.36 18.24 5.03
CA GLY A 118 -7.61 17.81 6.40
C GLY A 118 -6.94 16.46 6.69
N ILE A 119 -6.21 16.36 7.81
CA ILE A 119 -5.61 15.11 8.28
C ILE A 119 -6.10 14.83 9.69
N VAL A 120 -6.78 13.71 9.88
CA VAL A 120 -7.20 13.22 11.20
C VAL A 120 -6.32 12.03 11.57
N GLY A 121 -5.53 12.18 12.63
CA GLY A 121 -4.52 11.22 13.08
C GLY A 121 -3.13 11.50 12.47
N ALA A 122 -2.18 11.95 13.30
CA ALA A 122 -0.83 12.34 12.89
C ALA A 122 0.23 11.24 13.06
N GLY A 123 -0.15 9.97 12.87
CA GLY A 123 0.77 8.83 12.99
C GLY A 123 1.71 8.67 11.78
N ALA A 124 2.52 7.61 11.76
CA ALA A 124 3.54 7.36 10.73
C ALA A 124 3.03 7.32 9.27
N ARG A 125 1.73 7.17 9.04
CA ARG A 125 1.12 7.22 7.70
C ARG A 125 0.71 8.62 7.25
N ALA A 126 0.51 9.56 8.19
CA ALA A 126 0.05 10.91 7.90
C ALA A 126 1.03 11.66 7.00
N VAL A 127 2.33 11.57 7.28
CA VAL A 127 3.37 12.28 6.52
C VAL A 127 3.44 11.80 5.06
N PRO A 128 3.59 10.49 4.75
CA PRO A 128 3.59 10.04 3.36
C PRO A 128 2.26 10.31 2.64
N GLN A 129 1.14 10.25 3.35
CA GLN A 129 -0.17 10.56 2.77
C GLN A 129 -0.29 12.04 2.40
N ALA A 130 0.11 12.95 3.30
CA ALA A 130 0.15 14.38 3.02
C ALA A 130 1.08 14.72 1.85
N GLN A 131 2.27 14.14 1.83
CA GLN A 131 3.27 14.36 0.78
C GLN A 131 2.80 13.89 -0.59
N VAL A 132 2.13 12.74 -0.67
CA VAL A 132 1.63 12.24 -1.97
C VAL A 132 0.43 13.05 -2.45
N LEU A 133 -0.50 13.42 -1.55
CA LEU A 133 -1.68 14.21 -1.89
C LEU A 133 -1.34 15.64 -2.32
N SER A 134 -0.39 16.29 -1.64
CA SER A 134 0.04 17.66 -2.00
C SER A 134 0.71 17.75 -3.36
N ARG A 135 1.29 16.65 -3.86
CA ARG A 135 1.92 16.58 -5.19
C ARG A 135 0.92 16.31 -6.31
N SER A 136 -0.22 15.69 -6.00
CA SER A 136 -1.24 15.35 -7.00
C SER A 136 -2.14 16.52 -7.45
N SER A 137 -2.15 17.64 -6.72
CA SER A 137 -2.97 18.82 -7.03
C SER A 137 -2.55 19.56 -8.31
N HIS A 138 -1.33 19.32 -8.82
CA HIS A 138 -0.78 20.00 -10.00
C HIS A 138 -0.94 19.23 -11.32
N TRP A 139 -1.57 18.04 -11.32
CA TRP A 139 -1.62 17.21 -12.54
C TRP A 139 -2.57 17.78 -13.62
N ASN A 140 -3.47 18.71 -13.31
CA ASN A 140 -4.44 19.23 -14.30
C ASN A 140 -3.86 20.23 -15.33
N ALA A 141 -2.55 20.22 -15.56
CA ALA A 141 -1.88 21.07 -16.55
C ALA A 141 -1.18 20.22 -17.63
N SER A 142 -1.97 19.45 -18.40
CA SER A 142 -1.62 18.97 -19.75
C SER A 142 -2.79 18.18 -20.35
#